data_AF-T0WR63-F1
#
_entry.id   AF-T0WR63-F1
#
_cell.length_a   1.000
_cell.length_b   1.000
_cell.length_c   1.000
_cell.angle_alpha   90.00
_cell.angle_beta   90.00
_cell.angle_gamma   90.00
#
_symmetry.space_group_name_H-M   'P 1'
#
loop_
_entity.id
_entity.type
_entity.pdbx_description
1 polymer ?
#
loop_
_entity_poly.entity_id
_entity_poly.type
_entity_poly.pdbx_seq_one_letter_code
_entity_poly.pdbx_strand_id
1 'polypeptide(L)'
;MLWALSAVEYENLPKPVAYVPDNPDDNRKLFFSITKASDVPIKVLETTEMCSGANGFYSPTTKEICLSPDLKGYQRIKTLLHEITHSKLHKDSQEVFGSEKYALQELEAESTAFVVANHLNIDTKDYSIGYLNSWGFDKISDEQLENVMKNVQATAKELIEKIDIEL
;
A
#
# COMPACT_ATOMS: atom_id res chain seq x y z
N MET A 1 20.85 -3.49 -30.76
CA MET A 1 21.71 -3.68 -29.57
C MET A 1 21.42 -2.52 -28.63
N LEU A 2 20.41 -2.69 -27.79
CA LEU A 2 19.69 -1.70 -26.98
C LEU A 2 18.91 -2.58 -25.97
N TRP A 3 18.94 -2.49 -24.63
CA TRP A 3 19.47 -1.55 -23.64
C TRP A 3 19.80 -2.35 -22.37
N ALA A 4 20.84 -1.95 -21.63
CA ALA A 4 20.98 -2.28 -20.21
C ALA A 4 20.48 -1.08 -19.42
N LEU A 5 19.21 -1.10 -19.00
CA LEU A 5 18.72 -0.18 -17.97
C LEU A 5 19.33 -0.64 -16.65
N SER A 6 20.22 0.21 -16.13
CA SER A 6 21.14 -0.09 -15.06
C SER A 6 20.44 -0.22 -13.72
N ALA A 7 20.78 -1.28 -12.98
CA ALA A 7 20.34 -1.63 -11.63
C ALA A 7 20.79 -0.64 -10.52
N VAL A 8 20.94 0.65 -10.81
CA VAL A 8 21.74 1.59 -10.01
C VAL A 8 20.94 2.43 -9.01
N GLU A 9 19.61 2.28 -8.92
CA GLU A 9 18.82 3.01 -7.91
C GLU A 9 18.36 2.16 -6.71
N TYR A 10 18.55 0.84 -6.72
CA TYR A 10 18.12 -0.03 -5.61
C TYR A 10 19.16 -0.15 -4.47
N GLU A 11 20.46 0.03 -4.78
CA GLU A 11 21.55 -0.18 -3.80
C GLU A 11 21.71 0.95 -2.79
N ASN A 12 21.17 2.14 -3.06
CA ASN A 12 21.28 3.34 -2.21
C ASN A 12 20.07 3.55 -1.29
N LEU A 13 19.10 2.64 -1.30
CA LEU A 13 18.02 2.67 -0.32
C LEU A 13 18.59 2.36 1.07
N PRO A 14 18.12 3.02 2.14
CA PRO A 14 18.49 2.66 3.50
C PRO A 14 18.28 1.16 3.69
N LYS A 15 19.33 0.46 4.12
CA LYS A 15 19.27 -0.98 4.33
C LYS A 15 18.30 -1.26 5.48
N PRO A 16 17.27 -2.10 5.30
CA PRO A 16 16.25 -2.33 6.31
C PRO A 16 16.86 -2.77 7.64
N VAL A 17 16.46 -2.13 8.74
CA VAL A 17 16.63 -2.69 10.07
C VAL A 17 15.59 -3.78 10.21
N ALA A 18 16.03 -5.03 10.40
CA ALA A 18 15.13 -6.18 10.45
C ALA A 18 14.13 -6.04 11.62
N TYR A 19 12.85 -5.85 11.32
CA TYR A 19 11.75 -5.97 12.29
C TYR A 19 11.06 -7.31 12.08
N VAL A 20 11.49 -8.35 12.80
CA VAL A 20 10.84 -9.66 12.81
C VAL A 20 10.06 -9.76 14.11
N PRO A 21 8.71 -9.73 14.10
CA PRO A 21 7.94 -9.80 15.33
C PRO A 21 7.92 -11.23 15.86
N ASP A 22 8.65 -11.47 16.95
CA ASP A 22 8.65 -12.75 17.68
C ASP A 22 7.45 -12.88 18.65
N ASN A 23 6.71 -11.79 18.90
CA ASN A 23 5.62 -11.70 19.87
C ASN A 23 4.30 -11.15 19.25
N PRO A 24 3.11 -11.74 19.52
CA PRO A 24 1.82 -11.16 19.14
C PRO A 24 1.59 -9.68 19.53
N ASP A 25 2.25 -9.19 20.60
CA ASP A 25 2.21 -7.79 21.01
C ASP A 25 2.96 -6.85 20.04
N ASP A 26 3.93 -7.37 19.28
CA ASP A 26 4.70 -6.61 18.30
C ASP A 26 3.82 -6.20 17.12
N ASN A 27 2.91 -7.09 16.67
CA ASN A 27 1.91 -6.74 15.64
C ASN A 27 0.99 -5.59 16.08
N ARG A 28 0.73 -5.45 17.40
CA ARG A 28 -0.05 -4.34 17.93
C ARG A 28 0.74 -3.04 17.87
N LYS A 29 2.01 -3.04 18.29
CA LYS A 29 2.88 -1.87 18.21
C LYS A 29 3.03 -1.42 16.76
N LEU A 30 3.36 -2.34 15.87
CA LEU A 30 3.47 -2.08 14.43
C LEU A 30 2.17 -1.50 13.85
N PHE A 31 1.02 -2.11 14.17
CA PHE A 31 -0.27 -1.58 13.72
C PHE A 31 -0.49 -0.14 14.21
N PHE A 32 -0.18 0.17 15.47
CA PHE A 32 -0.29 1.53 15.99
C PHE A 32 0.66 2.50 15.28
N SER A 33 1.93 2.14 15.07
CA SER A 33 2.88 2.98 14.33
C SER A 33 2.39 3.28 12.90
N ILE A 34 1.82 2.29 12.22
CA ILE A 34 1.21 2.50 10.89
C ILE A 34 -0.02 3.41 10.96
N THR A 35 -0.87 3.27 11.99
CA THR A 35 -2.03 4.18 12.14
C THR A 35 -1.62 5.63 12.34
N LYS A 36 -0.46 5.90 12.93
CA LYS A 36 0.10 7.24 13.12
C LYS A 36 0.62 7.87 11.83
N ALA A 37 1.00 7.05 10.85
CA ALA A 37 1.40 7.53 9.53
C ALA A 37 0.22 8.00 8.66
N SER A 38 -1.02 7.67 9.03
CA SER A 38 -2.24 8.10 8.34
C SER A 38 -2.58 9.56 8.65
N ASP A 39 -2.80 10.36 7.59
CA ASP A 39 -3.26 11.74 7.71
C ASP A 39 -4.80 11.84 7.90
N VAL A 40 -5.51 10.71 7.80
CA VAL A 40 -6.97 10.61 7.93
C VAL A 40 -7.39 9.62 9.03
N PRO A 41 -8.60 9.77 9.62
CA PRO A 41 -9.09 8.83 10.62
C PRO A 41 -9.22 7.41 10.07
N ILE A 42 -8.90 6.42 10.91
CA ILE A 42 -9.04 4.99 10.61
C ILE A 42 -10.12 4.40 11.51
N LYS A 43 -11.03 3.62 10.93
CA LYS A 43 -12.11 2.93 11.62
C LYS A 43 -12.12 1.45 11.25
N VAL A 44 -12.45 0.62 12.23
CA VAL A 44 -12.86 -0.77 11.99
C VAL A 44 -14.38 -0.79 11.97
N LEU A 45 -14.96 -1.31 10.89
CA LEU A 45 -16.42 -1.34 10.73
C LEU A 45 -17.05 -2.43 11.62
N GLU A 46 -18.35 -2.30 11.86
CA GLU A 46 -19.08 -3.24 12.71
C GLU A 46 -19.31 -4.59 12.04
N THR A 47 -19.55 -4.60 10.73
CA THR A 47 -19.82 -5.82 9.97
C THR A 47 -19.08 -5.84 8.63
N THR A 48 -18.87 -7.04 8.09
CA THR A 48 -18.18 -7.25 6.79
C THR A 48 -18.99 -6.74 5.61
N GLU A 49 -20.32 -6.72 5.70
CA GLU A 49 -21.22 -6.24 4.63
C GLU A 49 -21.00 -4.76 4.35
N MET A 50 -20.57 -3.98 5.36
CA MET A 50 -20.28 -2.56 5.19
C MET A 50 -19.06 -2.31 4.29
N CYS A 51 -18.18 -3.30 4.10
CA CYS A 51 -17.08 -3.24 3.13
C CYS A 51 -17.48 -3.74 1.74
N SER A 52 -18.72 -4.15 1.51
CA SER A 52 -19.20 -4.65 0.20
C SER A 52 -18.32 -5.77 -0.40
N GLY A 53 -17.76 -6.64 0.45
CA GLY A 53 -16.87 -7.73 0.05
C GLY A 53 -15.38 -7.37 -0.06
N ALA A 54 -15.02 -6.10 0.12
CA ALA A 54 -13.62 -5.68 0.23
C ALA A 54 -13.05 -5.91 1.64
N ASN A 55 -11.73 -5.94 1.75
CA ASN A 55 -11.02 -6.01 3.03
C ASN A 55 -10.99 -4.64 3.74
N GLY A 56 -11.01 -3.56 2.98
CA GLY A 56 -11.06 -2.19 3.46
C GLY A 56 -11.35 -1.23 2.30
N PHE A 57 -11.48 0.04 2.62
CA PHE A 57 -11.54 1.12 1.63
C PHE A 57 -11.22 2.47 2.28
N TYR A 58 -10.58 3.35 1.52
CA TYR A 58 -10.60 4.80 1.75
C TYR A 58 -11.86 5.41 1.11
N SER A 59 -12.54 6.30 1.84
CA SER A 59 -13.73 7.01 1.37
C SER A 59 -13.40 8.47 1.02
N PRO A 60 -13.40 8.87 -0.27
CA PRO A 60 -13.25 10.27 -0.68
C PRO A 60 -14.31 11.20 -0.07
N THR A 61 -15.50 10.67 0.19
CA THR A 61 -16.65 11.44 0.72
C THR A 61 -16.46 11.79 2.19
N THR A 62 -16.09 10.82 3.03
CA THR A 62 -15.96 11.03 4.48
C THR A 62 -14.52 11.36 4.89
N LYS A 63 -13.54 11.13 3.99
CA LYS A 63 -12.10 11.28 4.22
C LYS A 63 -11.63 10.41 5.38
N GLU A 64 -12.03 9.15 5.35
CA GLU A 64 -11.72 8.15 6.39
C GLU A 64 -11.32 6.83 5.72
N ILE A 65 -10.47 6.09 6.42
CA ILE A 65 -10.12 4.70 6.09
C ILE A 65 -11.00 3.77 6.91
N CYS A 66 -11.64 2.83 6.24
CA CYS A 66 -12.51 1.82 6.84
C CYS A 66 -11.93 0.44 6.62
N LEU A 67 -11.76 -0.33 7.68
CA LEU A 67 -11.26 -1.71 7.63
C LEU A 67 -12.36 -2.69 8.03
N SER A 68 -12.40 -3.84 7.36
CA SER A 68 -13.27 -4.96 7.73
C SER A 68 -12.89 -5.51 9.12
N PRO A 69 -13.87 -5.83 9.99
CA PRO A 69 -13.61 -6.32 11.36
C PRO A 69 -12.84 -7.65 11.42
N ASP A 70 -12.95 -8.45 10.36
CA ASP A 70 -12.42 -9.81 10.32
C ASP A 70 -10.95 -9.89 9.91
N LEU A 71 -10.37 -8.80 9.38
CA LEU A 71 -8.94 -8.77 9.07
C LEU A 71 -8.11 -8.98 10.32
N LYS A 72 -7.14 -9.89 10.30
CA LYS A 72 -6.20 -10.13 11.40
C LYS A 72 -4.75 -10.09 10.91
N GLY A 73 -3.82 -9.93 11.86
CA GLY A 73 -2.38 -10.01 11.62
C GLY A 73 -1.92 -9.18 10.42
N TYR A 74 -1.09 -9.77 9.57
CA TYR A 74 -0.55 -9.08 8.40
C TYR A 74 -1.58 -8.71 7.35
N GLN A 75 -2.70 -9.44 7.20
CA GLN A 75 -3.75 -9.00 6.27
C GLN A 75 -4.29 -7.62 6.65
N ARG A 76 -4.50 -7.36 7.94
CA ARG A 76 -4.93 -6.05 8.42
C ARG A 76 -3.91 -4.96 8.11
N ILE A 77 -2.62 -5.25 8.31
CA ILE A 77 -1.54 -4.30 8.05
C ILE A 77 -1.44 -3.98 6.54
N LYS A 78 -1.47 -5.02 5.70
CA LYS A 78 -1.42 -4.87 4.23
C LYS A 78 -2.55 -4.00 3.71
N THR A 79 -3.79 -4.31 4.12
CA THR A 79 -4.95 -3.51 3.75
C THR A 79 -4.82 -2.07 4.25
N LEU A 80 -4.37 -1.86 5.48
CA LEU A 80 -4.21 -0.50 6.01
C LEU A 80 -3.17 0.31 5.20
N LEU A 81 -2.02 -0.27 4.85
CA LEU A 81 -1.00 0.42 4.03
C LEU A 81 -1.53 0.78 2.64
N HIS A 82 -2.30 -0.13 2.04
CA HIS A 82 -2.98 0.09 0.76
C HIS A 82 -3.96 1.27 0.86
N GLU A 83 -4.86 1.28 1.85
CA GLU A 83 -5.83 2.37 2.01
C GLU A 83 -5.19 3.71 2.40
N ILE A 84 -4.11 3.71 3.18
CA ILE A 84 -3.33 4.92 3.44
C ILE A 84 -2.79 5.48 2.13
N THR A 85 -2.30 4.64 1.23
CA THR A 85 -1.80 5.07 -0.07
C THR A 85 -2.89 5.71 -0.92
N HIS A 86 -4.09 5.10 -0.99
CA HIS A 86 -5.24 5.73 -1.64
C HIS A 86 -5.59 7.08 -1.02
N SER A 87 -5.59 7.19 0.30
CA SER A 87 -5.88 8.46 0.98
C SER A 87 -4.87 9.57 0.67
N LYS A 88 -3.63 9.20 0.30
CA LYS A 88 -2.56 10.15 -0.05
C LYS A 88 -2.59 10.56 -1.51
N LEU A 89 -2.57 9.58 -2.42
CA LEU A 89 -2.42 9.82 -3.85
C LEU A 89 -3.76 10.02 -4.57
N HIS A 90 -4.84 9.47 -4.04
CA HIS A 90 -6.12 9.31 -4.74
C HIS A 90 -7.31 9.85 -3.92
N LYS A 91 -7.03 10.80 -3.03
CA LYS A 91 -7.97 11.30 -2.02
C LYS A 91 -9.31 11.83 -2.57
N ASP A 92 -9.28 12.34 -3.80
CA ASP A 92 -10.41 12.94 -4.53
C ASP A 92 -10.78 12.13 -5.79
N SER A 93 -10.28 10.89 -5.90
CA SER A 93 -10.54 10.03 -7.07
C SER A 93 -12.03 9.74 -7.22
N GLN A 94 -12.51 9.79 -8.46
CA GLN A 94 -13.87 9.41 -8.88
C GLN A 94 -13.83 8.37 -10.00
N GLU A 95 -12.69 7.67 -10.11
CA GLU A 95 -12.49 6.66 -11.15
C GLU A 95 -13.38 5.45 -10.93
N VAL A 96 -13.83 4.86 -12.04
CA VAL A 96 -14.71 3.69 -12.02
C VAL A 96 -13.88 2.41 -12.07
N PHE A 97 -14.29 1.41 -11.30
CA PHE A 97 -13.68 0.08 -11.32
C PHE A 97 -13.49 -0.43 -12.76
N GLY A 98 -12.28 -0.88 -13.07
CA GLY A 98 -11.89 -1.38 -14.40
C GLY A 98 -11.52 -0.31 -15.43
N SER A 99 -11.57 0.99 -15.08
CA SER A 99 -10.96 2.02 -15.92
C SER A 99 -9.42 1.91 -15.89
N GLU A 100 -8.76 2.39 -16.94
CA GLU A 100 -7.29 2.41 -17.00
C GLU A 100 -6.69 3.20 -15.84
N LYS A 101 -7.26 4.37 -15.54
CA LYS A 101 -6.78 5.21 -14.44
C LYS A 101 -7.03 4.56 -13.08
N TYR A 102 -8.17 3.88 -12.90
CA TYR A 102 -8.41 3.07 -11.69
C TYR A 102 -7.34 1.99 -11.54
N ALA A 103 -7.00 1.26 -12.60
CA ALA A 103 -5.96 0.24 -12.56
C ALA A 103 -4.57 0.80 -12.19
N LEU A 104 -4.22 2.00 -12.69
CA LEU A 104 -2.98 2.68 -12.30
C LEU A 104 -2.98 3.10 -10.81
N GLN A 105 -4.10 3.57 -10.29
CA GLN A 105 -4.23 3.96 -8.88
C GLN A 105 -4.06 2.77 -7.93
N GLU A 106 -4.70 1.65 -8.26
CA GLU A 106 -4.57 0.40 -7.51
C GLU A 106 -3.13 -0.17 -7.62
N LEU A 107 -2.49 -0.03 -8.79
CA LEU A 107 -1.08 -0.40 -8.96
C LEU A 107 -0.16 0.41 -8.04
N GLU A 108 -0.37 1.73 -7.94
CA GLU A 108 0.36 2.59 -7.01
C GLU A 108 0.10 2.19 -5.56
N ALA A 109 -1.15 1.93 -5.19
CA ALA A 109 -1.53 1.52 -3.84
C ALA A 109 -0.92 0.17 -3.43
N GLU A 110 -1.06 -0.86 -4.27
CA GLU A 110 -0.51 -2.19 -3.99
C GLU A 110 1.02 -2.18 -3.98
N SER A 111 1.66 -1.50 -4.93
CA SER A 111 3.13 -1.44 -5.00
C SER A 111 3.71 -0.69 -3.81
N THR A 112 3.08 0.42 -3.40
CA THR A 112 3.50 1.16 -2.21
C THR A 112 3.35 0.31 -0.96
N ALA A 113 2.20 -0.34 -0.78
CA ALA A 113 1.96 -1.22 0.36
C ALA A 113 2.98 -2.37 0.40
N PHE A 114 3.32 -2.95 -0.76
CA PHE A 114 4.34 -3.99 -0.87
C PHE A 114 5.73 -3.49 -0.46
N VAL A 115 6.18 -2.34 -0.97
CA VAL A 115 7.50 -1.77 -0.64
C VAL A 115 7.61 -1.48 0.86
N VAL A 116 6.58 -0.86 1.45
CA VAL A 116 6.56 -0.55 2.88
C VAL A 116 6.50 -1.83 3.72
N ALA A 117 5.66 -2.80 3.36
CA ALA A 117 5.58 -4.08 4.06
C ALA A 117 6.91 -4.85 4.01
N ASN A 118 7.61 -4.81 2.88
CA ASN A 118 8.92 -5.44 2.71
C ASN A 118 10.00 -4.74 3.58
N HIS A 119 10.00 -3.40 3.66
CA HIS A 119 10.87 -2.67 4.59
C HIS A 119 10.64 -3.10 6.05
N LEU A 120 9.38 -3.32 6.42
CA LEU A 120 8.96 -3.77 7.75
C LEU A 120 9.14 -5.28 7.98
N ASN A 121 9.74 -6.02 7.04
CA ASN A 121 9.95 -7.47 7.06
C ASN A 121 8.68 -8.29 7.31
N ILE A 122 7.54 -7.80 6.82
CA ILE A 122 6.27 -8.52 6.82
C ILE A 122 6.30 -9.56 5.69
N ASP A 123 5.84 -10.79 5.95
CA ASP A 123 5.77 -11.81 4.89
C ASP A 123 4.79 -11.37 3.78
N THR A 124 5.35 -11.09 2.61
CA THR A 124 4.62 -10.64 1.42
C THR A 124 4.33 -11.77 0.42
N LYS A 125 4.56 -13.04 0.75
CA LYS A 125 4.32 -14.17 -0.18
C LYS A 125 2.88 -14.25 -0.72
N ASP A 126 1.92 -13.75 0.05
CA ASP A 126 0.51 -13.66 -0.37
C ASP A 126 0.16 -12.35 -1.11
N TYR A 127 1.11 -11.43 -1.35
CA TYR A 127 0.89 -10.29 -2.25
C TYR A 127 0.79 -10.83 -3.67
N SER A 128 -0.44 -11.06 -4.11
CA SER A 128 -0.73 -11.44 -5.48
C SER A 128 -0.69 -10.23 -6.41
N ILE A 129 0.51 -9.78 -6.77
CA ILE A 129 0.74 -8.90 -7.94
C ILE A 129 0.19 -9.56 -9.21
N GLY A 130 -0.01 -10.88 -9.22
CA GLY A 130 -0.65 -11.61 -10.31
C GLY A 130 -2.05 -11.09 -10.70
N TYR A 131 -2.77 -10.42 -9.80
CA TYR A 131 -4.06 -9.79 -10.14
C TYR A 131 -3.88 -8.54 -11.00
N LEU A 132 -2.82 -7.78 -10.77
CA LEU A 132 -2.47 -6.60 -11.55
C LEU A 132 -2.24 -6.98 -13.02
N ASN A 133 -1.57 -8.12 -13.31
CA ASN A 133 -1.38 -8.62 -14.68
C ASN A 133 -2.70 -8.80 -15.46
N SER A 134 -3.84 -9.03 -14.78
CA SER A 134 -5.15 -9.17 -15.43
C SER A 134 -5.77 -7.85 -15.90
N TRP A 135 -5.22 -6.71 -15.47
CA TRP A 135 -5.73 -5.37 -15.77
C TRP A 135 -5.06 -4.68 -16.96
N GLY A 136 -4.24 -5.42 -17.69
CA GLY A 136 -3.70 -4.97 -18.96
C GLY A 136 -2.41 -4.16 -18.83
N PHE A 137 -1.43 -4.70 -18.11
CA PHE A 137 -0.06 -4.14 -18.08
C PHE A 137 0.54 -4.00 -19.48
N ASP A 138 0.09 -4.82 -20.42
CA ASP A 138 0.41 -4.72 -21.85
C ASP A 138 -0.11 -3.42 -22.51
N LYS A 139 -0.98 -2.67 -21.83
CA LYS A 139 -1.56 -1.39 -22.28
C LYS A 139 -1.01 -0.19 -21.53
N ILE A 140 -0.21 -0.38 -20.48
CA ILE A 140 0.43 0.71 -19.74
C ILE A 140 1.64 1.18 -20.55
N SER A 141 1.67 2.46 -20.90
CA SER A 141 2.83 3.07 -21.56
C SER A 141 4.02 3.20 -20.61
N ASP A 142 5.24 3.25 -21.16
CA ASP A 142 6.46 3.46 -20.38
C ASP A 142 6.37 4.74 -19.52
N GLU A 143 5.78 5.81 -20.05
CA GLU A 143 5.58 7.07 -19.31
C GLU A 143 4.64 6.90 -18.11
N GLN A 144 3.54 6.18 -18.27
CA GLN A 144 2.63 5.87 -17.17
C GLN A 144 3.32 5.02 -16.11
N LEU A 145 4.08 4.01 -16.53
CA LEU A 145 4.83 3.16 -15.62
C LEU A 145 5.89 3.95 -14.86
N GLU A 146 6.63 4.84 -15.52
CA GLU A 146 7.58 5.73 -14.86
C GLU A 146 6.91 6.63 -13.81
N ASN A 147 5.73 7.18 -14.12
CA ASN A 147 4.99 8.02 -13.19
C ASN A 147 4.49 7.22 -11.98
N VAL A 148 3.96 6.02 -12.20
CA VAL A 148 3.60 5.07 -11.13
C VAL A 148 4.81 4.81 -10.23
N MET A 149 5.95 4.46 -10.81
CA MET A 149 7.16 4.14 -10.03
C MET A 149 7.65 5.34 -9.22
N LYS A 150 7.60 6.56 -9.77
CA LYS A 150 7.94 7.80 -9.04
C LYS A 150 7.00 8.02 -7.85
N ASN A 151 5.70 7.85 -8.04
CA ASN A 151 4.70 8.02 -6.99
C ASN A 151 4.85 6.96 -5.88
N VAL A 152 5.09 5.71 -6.26
CA VAL A 152 5.36 4.59 -5.34
C VAL A 152 6.61 4.86 -4.52
N GLN A 153 7.72 5.22 -5.14
CA GLN A 153 8.97 5.50 -4.42
C GLN A 153 8.81 6.67 -3.44
N ALA A 154 8.21 7.77 -3.87
CA ALA A 154 8.03 8.95 -3.03
C ALA A 154 7.11 8.66 -1.83
N THR A 155 6.00 7.97 -2.07
CA THR A 155 5.01 7.69 -1.03
C THR A 155 5.49 6.62 -0.07
N ALA A 156 6.12 5.55 -0.57
CA ALA A 156 6.71 4.52 0.27
C ALA A 156 7.79 5.12 1.19
N LYS A 157 8.65 6.00 0.66
CA LYS A 157 9.65 6.70 1.45
C LYS A 157 9.00 7.52 2.58
N GLU A 158 7.99 8.34 2.27
CA GLU A 158 7.29 9.14 3.28
C GLU A 158 6.66 8.27 4.37
N LEU A 159 6.00 7.18 3.99
CA LEU A 159 5.36 6.27 4.93
C LEU A 159 6.38 5.54 5.80
N ILE A 160 7.47 5.04 5.22
CA ILE A 160 8.57 4.40 5.96
C ILE A 160 9.14 5.38 6.99
N GLU A 161 9.47 6.61 6.58
CA GLU A 161 10.01 7.61 7.50
C GLU A 161 9.06 7.91 8.67
N LYS A 162 7.76 8.05 8.40
CA LYS A 162 6.73 8.26 9.44
C LYS A 162 6.58 7.05 10.37
N ILE A 163 6.58 5.83 9.82
CA ILE A 163 6.40 4.60 10.60
C ILE A 163 7.63 4.33 11.47
N ASP A 164 8.83 4.50 10.92
CA ASP A 164 10.09 4.25 11.64
C ASP A 164 10.29 5.22 12.82
N ILE A 165 9.75 6.44 12.76
CA ILE A 165 9.74 7.38 13.90
C ILE A 165 8.92 6.84 15.08
N GLU A 166 7.88 6.06 14.80
CA GLU A 166 6.92 5.55 15.78
C GLU A 166 7.25 4.12 16.26
N LEU A 167 8.25 3.46 15.66
CA LEU A 167 8.72 2.12 16.04
C LEU A 167 9.86 2.19 17.06
#